data_AF-A0A9J6A8A8-F1
#
_entry.id   AF-A0A9J6A8A8-F1
#
_cell.length_a   1.000
_cell.length_b   1.000
_cell.length_c   1.000
_cell.angle_alpha   90.00
_cell.angle_beta   90.00
_cell.angle_gamma   90.00
#
_symmetry.space_group_name_H-M   'P 1'
#
loop_
_entity.id
_entity.type
_entity.pdbx_description
1 polymer ?
#
loop_
_entity_poly.entity_id
_entity_poly.type
_entity_poly.pdbx_seq_one_letter_code
_entity_poly.pdbx_strand_id
1 'polypeptide(L)'
;MQNQIMMILMNCWRAVLIQKMRICMERLEQDDREARKWFDHSEKPFRTWTRALFKTHSRCDMLLNNHCESFNRYILDARDKAIITQLKMIKNKLMKRCSICNKDGHNARGHYKYGNIIMPETRQVFETQDLVSDYVLWGYANQFNLDMCDNSQLEVNLANQSIITQESRQKST
;
A
#
# COMPACT_ATOMS: atom_id res chain seq x y z
N MET A 1 -14.61 15.71 -1.50
CA MET A 1 -13.43 16.06 -0.68
C MET A 1 -12.87 14.88 0.12
N GLN A 2 -13.65 14.13 0.92
CA GLN A 2 -13.12 13.00 1.71
C GLN A 2 -12.34 11.93 0.92
N ASN A 3 -12.74 11.66 -0.34
CA ASN A 3 -12.05 10.67 -1.17
C ASN A 3 -10.65 11.10 -1.65
N GLN A 4 -10.40 12.41 -1.78
CA GLN A 4 -9.10 12.93 -2.25
C GLN A 4 -8.04 12.88 -1.15
N ILE A 5 -8.39 13.37 0.05
CA ILE A 5 -7.50 13.32 1.22
C ILE A 5 -7.17 11.86 1.58
N MET A 6 -8.16 10.96 1.56
CA MET A 6 -7.91 9.53 1.83
C MET A 6 -6.95 8.93 0.80
N MET A 7 -7.10 9.27 -0.48
CA MET A 7 -6.19 8.81 -1.55
C MET A 7 -4.77 9.32 -1.34
N ILE A 8 -4.58 10.59 -0.99
CA ILE A 8 -3.26 11.17 -0.70
C ILE A 8 -2.62 10.45 0.49
N LEU A 9 -3.37 10.20 1.56
CA LEU A 9 -2.88 9.48 2.74
C LEU A 9 -2.51 8.03 2.44
N MET A 10 -3.31 7.34 1.62
CA MET A 10 -2.99 5.98 1.17
C MET A 10 -1.69 5.95 0.35
N ASN A 11 -1.45 6.97 -0.47
CA ASN A 11 -0.21 7.11 -1.22
C ASN A 11 0.98 7.45 -0.31
N CYS A 12 0.82 8.32 0.69
CA CYS A 12 1.84 8.58 1.72
C CYS A 12 2.24 7.27 2.43
N TRP A 13 1.24 6.48 2.85
CA TRP A 13 1.47 5.26 3.60
C TRP A 13 2.20 4.20 2.77
N ARG A 14 1.78 4.01 1.51
CA ARG A 14 2.31 3.00 0.61
C ARG A 14 3.68 3.33 0.05
N ALA A 15 4.07 4.61 0.04
CA ALA A 15 5.35 5.06 -0.49
C ALA A 15 6.51 4.24 0.09
N VAL A 16 7.33 3.67 -0.79
CA VAL A 16 8.54 2.91 -0.44
C VAL A 16 9.72 3.87 -0.24
N LEU A 17 9.69 5.02 -0.90
CA LEU A 17 10.71 6.06 -0.80
C LEU A 17 10.27 7.25 0.06
N ILE A 18 11.23 7.75 0.84
CA ILE A 18 11.04 8.94 1.67
C ILE A 18 10.68 10.17 0.83
N GLN A 19 11.21 10.30 -0.39
CA GLN A 19 10.91 11.43 -1.27
C GLN A 19 9.45 11.43 -1.69
N LYS A 20 8.93 10.28 -2.12
CA LYS A 20 7.52 10.13 -2.50
C LYS A 20 6.59 10.37 -1.31
N MET A 21 6.95 9.89 -0.13
CA MET A 21 6.25 10.21 1.12
C MET A 21 6.20 11.72 1.35
N ARG A 22 7.33 12.44 1.28
CA ARG A 22 7.40 13.89 1.49
C ARG A 22 6.47 14.65 0.55
N ILE A 23 6.47 14.30 -0.72
CA ILE A 23 5.62 14.97 -1.72
C ILE A 23 4.14 14.72 -1.45
N CYS A 24 3.77 13.49 -1.06
CA CYS A 24 2.38 13.23 -0.70
C CYS A 24 1.98 14.04 0.54
N MET A 25 2.88 14.27 1.50
CA MET A 25 2.64 15.16 2.66
C MET A 25 2.56 16.64 2.27
N GLU A 26 3.34 17.10 1.29
CA GLU A 26 3.24 18.47 0.74
C GLU A 26 1.90 18.68 0.03
N ARG A 27 1.44 17.68 -0.76
CA ARG A 27 0.12 17.71 -1.38
C ARG A 27 -1.00 17.72 -0.34
N LEU A 28 -0.86 16.93 0.72
CA LEU A 28 -1.81 16.95 1.84
C LEU A 28 -1.89 18.35 2.45
N GLU A 29 -0.77 19.05 2.60
CA GLU A 29 -0.75 20.41 3.14
C GLU A 29 -1.40 21.46 2.22
N GLN A 30 -1.24 21.28 0.90
CA GLN A 30 -1.90 22.11 -0.11
C GLN A 30 -3.42 21.94 -0.10
N ASP A 31 -3.89 20.70 0.06
CA ASP A 31 -5.32 20.38 0.06
C ASP A 31 -5.99 20.65 1.41
N ASP A 32 -5.34 20.28 2.52
CA ASP A 32 -5.84 20.46 3.89
C ASP A 32 -4.70 20.62 4.91
N ARG A 33 -4.45 21.86 5.28
CA ARG A 33 -3.39 22.23 6.23
C ARG A 33 -3.63 21.69 7.64
N GLU A 34 -4.88 21.55 8.06
CA GLU A 34 -5.21 21.01 9.38
C GLU A 34 -4.98 19.49 9.41
N ALA A 35 -5.28 18.79 8.32
CA ALA A 35 -4.93 17.38 8.16
C ALA A 35 -3.40 17.17 8.21
N ARG A 36 -2.60 18.06 7.60
CA ARG A 36 -1.13 17.98 7.69
C ARG A 36 -0.61 18.15 9.11
N LYS A 37 -1.15 19.11 9.87
CA LYS A 37 -0.77 19.38 11.26
C LYS A 37 -1.04 18.20 12.19
N TRP A 38 -2.06 17.39 11.90
CA TRP A 38 -2.35 16.17 12.66
C TRP A 38 -1.15 15.20 12.73
N PHE A 39 -0.31 15.19 11.69
CA PHE A 39 0.88 14.34 11.62
C PHE A 39 2.11 14.89 12.34
N ASP A 40 2.06 16.13 12.82
CA ASP A 40 3.13 16.72 13.63
C ASP A 40 3.06 16.25 15.10
N HIS A 41 2.04 15.45 15.45
CA HIS A 41 1.87 14.89 16.78
C HIS A 41 2.95 13.85 17.10
N SER A 42 3.68 14.09 18.20
CA SER A 42 4.82 13.26 18.64
C SER A 42 4.46 11.79 18.93
N GLU A 43 3.20 11.51 19.27
CA GLU A 43 2.69 10.16 19.54
C GLU A 43 2.55 9.28 18.29
N LYS A 44 2.48 9.87 17.08
CA LYS A 44 2.27 9.12 15.82
C LYS A 44 3.36 9.44 14.78
N PRO A 45 4.63 9.15 15.08
CA PRO A 45 5.73 9.48 14.19
C PRO A 45 5.64 8.66 12.90
N PHE A 46 6.04 9.24 11.77
CA PHE A 46 5.99 8.60 10.43
C PHE A 46 6.54 7.16 10.39
N ARG A 47 7.55 6.84 11.22
CA ARG A 47 8.12 5.50 11.35
C ARG A 47 7.14 4.40 11.79
N THR A 48 6.00 4.74 12.40
CA THR A 48 5.02 3.75 12.88
C THR A 48 3.95 3.42 11.85
N TRP A 49 3.80 4.24 10.82
CA TRP A 49 2.69 4.10 9.88
C TRP A 49 3.07 4.31 8.43
N THR A 50 4.29 4.70 8.05
CA THR A 50 4.71 4.80 6.63
C THR A 50 5.73 3.74 6.26
N ARG A 51 5.51 3.04 5.12
CA ARG A 51 6.38 1.98 4.64
C ARG A 51 7.81 2.46 4.34
N ALA A 52 7.99 3.68 3.83
CA ALA A 52 9.30 4.29 3.57
C ALA A 52 10.23 4.38 4.78
N LEU A 53 9.68 4.32 6.00
CA LEU A 53 10.44 4.40 7.25
C LEU A 53 10.39 3.11 8.07
N PHE A 54 9.74 2.06 7.55
CA PHE A 54 9.75 0.76 8.18
C PHE A 54 11.12 0.12 8.06
N LYS A 55 11.50 -0.64 9.08
CA LYS A 55 12.73 -1.41 9.02
C LYS A 55 12.56 -2.52 7.98
N THR A 56 13.57 -2.69 7.14
CA THR A 56 13.57 -3.62 5.99
C THR A 56 13.44 -5.11 6.34
N HIS A 57 13.44 -5.47 7.64
CA HIS A 57 13.36 -6.86 8.09
C HIS A 57 11.92 -7.33 8.37
N SER A 58 10.95 -6.42 8.60
CA SER A 58 9.55 -6.82 8.79
C SER A 58 8.79 -6.76 7.46
N ARG A 59 8.76 -7.89 6.75
CA ARG A 59 8.02 -8.06 5.49
C ARG A 59 6.56 -8.43 5.74
N CYS A 60 5.79 -7.53 6.37
CA CYS A 60 4.34 -7.69 6.38
C CYS A 60 3.76 -6.98 5.16
N ASP A 61 3.49 -7.74 4.09
CA ASP A 61 2.75 -7.26 2.91
C ASP A 61 1.23 -7.16 3.18
N MET A 62 0.82 -7.45 4.41
CA MET A 62 -0.57 -7.38 4.84
C MET A 62 -0.97 -5.93 5.16
N LEU A 63 -0.87 -5.06 4.16
CA LEU A 63 -1.26 -3.65 4.18
C LEU A 63 -2.75 -3.50 3.81
N LEU A 64 -3.61 -4.29 4.44
CA LEU A 64 -5.03 -4.32 4.13
C LEU A 64 -5.86 -3.93 5.35
N ASN A 65 -6.51 -2.77 5.24
CA ASN A 65 -7.63 -2.33 6.08
C ASN A 65 -8.70 -3.45 6.25
N ASN A 66 -8.76 -4.37 5.28
CA ASN A 66 -9.59 -5.56 5.26
C ASN A 66 -9.55 -6.42 6.54
N HIS A 67 -8.46 -6.46 7.30
CA HIS A 67 -8.46 -7.24 8.55
C HIS A 67 -9.27 -6.58 9.65
N CYS A 68 -9.04 -5.29 9.88
CA CYS A 68 -9.79 -4.50 10.83
C CYS A 68 -11.25 -4.36 10.39
N GLU A 69 -11.52 -4.05 9.11
CA GLU A 69 -12.87 -3.96 8.57
C GLU A 69 -13.65 -5.28 8.67
N SER A 70 -13.03 -6.39 8.26
CA SER A 70 -13.65 -7.72 8.40
C SER A 70 -13.92 -8.06 9.86
N PHE A 71 -12.98 -7.77 10.75
CA PHE A 71 -13.11 -8.06 12.18
C PHE A 71 -14.20 -7.20 12.83
N ASN A 72 -14.23 -5.91 12.53
CA ASN A 72 -15.27 -4.98 12.98
C ASN A 72 -16.65 -5.46 12.54
N ARG A 73 -16.79 -5.93 11.29
CA ARG A 73 -18.04 -6.51 10.80
C ARG A 73 -18.46 -7.76 11.60
N TYR A 74 -17.51 -8.63 11.94
CA TYR A 74 -17.80 -9.81 12.75
C TYR A 74 -18.21 -9.48 14.18
N ILE A 75 -17.66 -8.42 14.77
CA ILE A 75 -18.07 -7.93 16.09
C ILE A 75 -19.50 -7.40 16.02
N LEU A 76 -19.86 -6.64 14.99
CA LEU A 76 -21.21 -6.09 14.84
C LEU A 76 -22.28 -7.19 14.83
N ASP A 77 -22.04 -8.28 14.10
CA ASP A 77 -22.98 -9.42 14.05
C ASP A 77 -23.05 -10.20 15.38
N ALA A 78 -21.99 -10.17 16.18
CA ALA A 78 -21.88 -10.94 17.42
C ALA A 78 -22.33 -10.15 18.66
N ARG A 79 -22.20 -8.82 18.68
CA ARG A 79 -22.31 -7.99 19.90
C ARG A 79 -23.67 -8.05 20.60
N ASP A 80 -24.73 -8.42 19.89
CA ASP A 80 -26.09 -8.52 20.44
C ASP A 80 -26.39 -9.90 21.04
N LYS A 81 -25.38 -10.78 21.16
CA LYS A 81 -25.51 -12.14 21.72
C LYS A 81 -24.88 -12.25 23.10
N ALA A 82 -25.25 -13.28 23.86
CA ALA A 82 -24.58 -13.59 25.14
C ALA A 82 -23.07 -13.86 24.93
N ILE A 83 -22.22 -13.46 25.88
CA ILE A 83 -20.75 -13.48 25.78
C ILE A 83 -20.20 -14.81 25.23
N ILE A 84 -20.68 -15.94 25.74
CA ILE A 84 -20.26 -17.28 25.30
C ILE A 84 -20.56 -17.49 23.80
N THR A 85 -21.72 -17.03 23.35
CA THR A 85 -22.15 -17.11 21.95
C THR A 85 -21.33 -16.18 21.06
N GLN A 86 -21.00 -14.97 21.53
CA GLN A 86 -20.12 -14.04 20.79
C GLN A 86 -18.74 -14.66 20.52
N LEU A 87 -18.12 -15.22 21.57
CA LEU A 87 -16.80 -15.85 21.47
C LEU A 87 -16.82 -17.06 20.54
N LYS A 88 -17.88 -17.88 20.58
CA LYS A 88 -18.06 -19.00 19.63
C LYS A 88 -18.19 -18.51 18.19
N MET A 89 -18.94 -17.44 17.95
CA MET A 89 -19.11 -16.86 16.61
C MET A 89 -17.80 -16.30 16.06
N ILE A 90 -17.06 -15.52 16.86
CA ILE A 90 -15.75 -14.96 16.48
C ILE A 90 -14.76 -16.10 16.21
N LYS A 91 -14.66 -17.08 17.12
CA LYS A 91 -13.79 -18.26 16.96
C LYS A 91 -14.08 -18.98 15.64
N ASN A 92 -15.35 -19.30 15.37
CA ASN A 92 -15.74 -20.03 14.17
C ASN A 92 -15.45 -19.24 12.88
N LYS A 93 -15.62 -17.90 12.89
CA LYS A 93 -15.30 -17.04 11.74
C LYS A 93 -13.78 -16.96 11.51
N LEU A 94 -12.98 -16.82 12.56
CA LEU A 94 -11.51 -16.83 12.48
C LEU A 94 -11.00 -18.18 11.99
N MET A 95 -11.49 -19.29 12.56
CA MET A 95 -11.13 -20.64 12.13
C MET A 95 -11.47 -20.88 10.66
N LYS A 96 -12.64 -20.43 10.18
CA LYS A 96 -12.99 -20.53 8.75
C LYS A 96 -12.07 -19.69 7.86
N ARG A 97 -11.74 -18.45 8.25
CA ARG A 97 -10.82 -17.60 7.47
C ARG A 97 -9.42 -18.20 7.41
N CYS A 98 -8.93 -18.74 8.52
CA CYS A 98 -7.65 -19.45 8.61
C CYS A 98 -7.69 -20.88 8.04
N SER A 99 -8.84 -21.54 7.90
CA SER A 99 -8.93 -22.88 7.28
C SER A 99 -9.07 -22.80 5.77
N ILE A 100 -9.60 -21.69 5.24
CA ILE A 100 -9.54 -21.35 3.82
C ILE A 100 -8.08 -21.13 3.38
N CYS A 101 -7.16 -20.95 4.33
CA CYS A 101 -5.70 -20.95 4.16
C CYS A 101 -5.08 -22.37 4.11
N ASN A 102 -5.80 -23.39 3.64
CA ASN A 102 -5.14 -24.63 3.22
C ASN A 102 -4.15 -24.30 2.08
N LYS A 103 -3.03 -25.03 2.01
CA LYS A 103 -1.92 -24.79 1.05
C LYS A 103 -2.42 -24.49 -0.37
N ASP A 104 -3.44 -25.23 -0.82
CA ASP A 104 -4.04 -25.09 -2.16
C ASP A 104 -4.84 -23.78 -2.34
N GLY A 105 -5.51 -23.31 -1.29
CA GLY A 105 -6.25 -22.05 -1.28
C GLY A 105 -5.35 -20.81 -1.20
N HIS A 106 -4.14 -20.95 -0.61
CA HIS A 106 -3.11 -19.92 -0.63
C HIS A 106 -2.43 -19.78 -2.00
N ASN A 107 -2.21 -20.89 -2.72
CA ASN A 107 -1.63 -20.89 -4.07
C ASN A 107 -2.57 -20.23 -5.09
N ALA A 108 -3.88 -20.52 -5.02
CA ALA A 108 -4.89 -19.93 -5.89
C ALA A 108 -5.07 -18.41 -5.72
N ARG A 109 -4.64 -17.85 -4.58
CA ARG A 109 -4.66 -16.40 -4.28
C ARG A 109 -3.27 -15.75 -4.32
N GLY A 110 -2.23 -16.47 -4.74
CA GLY A 110 -0.87 -15.95 -4.92
C GLY A 110 -0.03 -15.77 -3.65
N HIS A 111 -0.45 -16.32 -2.51
CA HIS A 111 0.23 -16.10 -1.21
C HIS A 111 1.42 -17.04 -0.93
N TYR A 112 1.61 -18.09 -1.72
CA TYR A 112 2.89 -18.81 -1.82
C TYR A 112 3.39 -18.59 -3.24
N LYS A 113 4.32 -17.66 -3.41
CA LYS A 113 5.19 -17.63 -4.60
C LYS A 113 6.59 -18.11 -4.27
N TYR A 114 6.92 -18.33 -2.99
CA TYR A 114 8.28 -18.62 -2.54
C TYR A 114 8.30 -19.69 -1.45
N GLY A 115 8.22 -20.95 -1.88
CA GLY A 115 8.78 -22.04 -1.12
C GLY A 115 10.27 -22.06 -1.33
N ASN A 116 11.00 -21.95 -0.22
CA ASN A 116 12.39 -22.35 -0.11
C ASN A 116 13.44 -21.47 -0.80
N ILE A 117 13.28 -20.16 -0.91
CA ILE A 117 14.42 -19.27 -1.17
C ILE A 117 14.22 -17.92 -0.45
N ILE A 118 14.83 -17.75 0.72
CA ILE A 118 15.15 -16.40 1.23
C ILE A 118 16.67 -16.28 1.16
N MET A 119 17.17 -15.96 -0.04
CA MET A 119 18.55 -15.54 -0.28
C MET A 119 18.64 -14.00 -0.26
N PRO A 120 19.77 -13.42 0.17
CA PRO A 120 20.01 -11.97 0.17
C PRO A 120 19.77 -11.31 -1.19
N GLU A 121 20.00 -12.03 -2.28
CA GLU A 121 19.91 -11.51 -3.65
C GLU A 121 18.47 -11.24 -4.10
N THR A 122 17.53 -12.08 -3.66
CA THR A 122 16.09 -11.83 -3.90
C THR A 122 15.59 -10.55 -3.23
N ARG A 123 16.22 -10.13 -2.11
CA ARG A 123 15.88 -8.88 -1.41
C ARG A 123 16.08 -7.68 -2.32
N GLN A 124 17.18 -7.62 -3.04
CA GLN A 124 17.48 -6.52 -3.95
C GLN A 124 16.47 -6.49 -5.10
N VAL A 125 16.07 -7.65 -5.63
CA VAL A 125 15.07 -7.76 -6.70
C VAL A 125 13.67 -7.32 -6.25
N PHE A 126 13.27 -7.64 -5.01
CA PHE A 126 11.98 -7.16 -4.48
C PHE A 126 12.01 -5.67 -4.16
N GLU A 127 13.09 -5.18 -3.55
CA GLU A 127 13.27 -3.75 -3.29
C GLU A 127 13.24 -2.98 -4.63
N THR A 128 13.94 -3.45 -5.66
CA THR A 128 13.88 -2.82 -6.99
C THR A 128 12.51 -2.95 -7.62
N GLN A 129 11.79 -4.06 -7.48
CA GLN A 129 10.45 -4.21 -8.02
C GLN A 129 9.43 -3.29 -7.33
N ASP A 130 9.48 -3.18 -6.01
CA ASP A 130 8.64 -2.27 -5.22
C ASP A 130 8.94 -0.80 -5.60
N LEU A 131 10.23 -0.44 -5.70
CA LEU A 131 10.68 0.88 -6.16
C LEU A 131 10.20 1.17 -7.58
N VAL A 132 10.32 0.21 -8.50
CA VAL A 132 9.85 0.36 -9.89
C VAL A 132 8.34 0.50 -9.93
N SER A 133 7.57 -0.25 -9.12
CA SER A 133 6.11 -0.10 -9.06
C SER A 133 5.66 1.27 -8.55
N ASP A 134 6.50 1.92 -7.75
CA ASP A 134 6.23 3.25 -7.23
C ASP A 134 6.29 4.32 -8.33
N TYR A 135 6.98 4.06 -9.44
CA TYR A 135 7.08 5.00 -10.56
C TYR A 135 6.34 4.51 -11.80
N VAL A 136 6.32 3.22 -12.11
CA VAL A 136 5.72 2.71 -13.35
C VAL A 136 4.19 2.62 -13.23
N LEU A 137 3.47 3.44 -14.00
CA LEU A 137 2.00 3.39 -14.10
C LEU A 137 1.53 2.23 -14.99
N TRP A 138 2.16 2.08 -16.14
CA TRP A 138 1.92 0.98 -17.07
C TRP A 138 3.16 0.80 -17.97
N GLY A 139 3.31 -0.39 -18.54
CA GLY A 139 4.35 -0.64 -19.52
C GLY A 139 4.08 -1.87 -20.36
N TYR A 140 4.48 -1.83 -21.62
CA TYR A 140 4.45 -2.97 -22.53
C TYR A 140 5.77 -3.05 -23.31
N ALA A 141 6.40 -4.22 -23.25
CA ALA A 141 7.71 -4.48 -23.87
C ALA A 141 8.77 -3.43 -23.48
N ASN A 142 9.05 -2.47 -24.38
CA ASN A 142 10.08 -1.45 -24.21
C ASN A 142 9.53 -0.05 -23.88
N GLN A 143 8.20 0.10 -23.76
CA GLN A 143 7.55 1.37 -23.44
C GLN A 143 7.02 1.34 -22.02
N PHE A 144 7.40 2.33 -21.22
CA PHE A 144 6.99 2.46 -19.83
C PHE A 144 6.54 3.89 -19.57
N ASN A 145 5.40 4.04 -18.90
CA ASN A 145 4.97 5.33 -18.39
C ASN A 145 5.33 5.42 -16.91
N LEU A 146 6.12 6.44 -16.58
CA LEU A 146 6.60 6.72 -15.24
C LEU A 146 5.86 7.94 -14.68
N ASP A 147 5.25 7.81 -13.51
CA ASP A 147 4.78 8.91 -12.70
C ASP A 147 5.92 9.38 -11.81
N MET A 148 6.40 10.59 -12.08
CA MET A 148 7.50 11.16 -11.33
C MET A 148 6.97 11.77 -10.03
N CYS A 149 7.91 11.92 -9.11
CA CYS A 149 7.71 12.58 -7.82
C CYS A 149 6.93 13.91 -7.95
N ASP A 150 7.20 14.72 -8.96
CA ASP A 150 6.60 16.03 -9.20
C ASP A 150 5.24 16.02 -9.96
N ASN A 151 4.60 14.84 -10.11
CA ASN A 151 3.42 14.61 -10.98
C ASN A 151 3.69 14.74 -12.48
N SER A 152 4.94 14.91 -12.92
CA SER A 152 5.22 14.80 -14.34
C SER A 152 5.13 13.34 -14.77
N GLN A 153 4.54 13.09 -15.94
CA GLN A 153 4.52 11.75 -16.51
C GLN A 153 5.55 11.69 -17.63
N LEU A 154 6.41 10.69 -17.54
CA LEU A 154 7.45 10.43 -18.53
C LEU A 154 7.13 9.12 -19.24
N GLU A 155 7.03 9.17 -20.55
CA GLU A 155 7.03 7.96 -21.36
C GLU A 155 8.46 7.64 -21.78
N VAL A 156 8.97 6.51 -21.30
CA VAL A 156 10.32 6.03 -21.56
C VAL A 156 10.25 4.88 -22.55
N ASN A 157 10.95 5.04 -23.67
CA ASN A 157 11.15 4.00 -24.65
C ASN A 157 12.59 3.47 -24.56
N LEU A 158 12.74 2.27 -24.02
CA LEU A 158 14.03 1.60 -23.84
C LEU A 158 14.67 1.15 -25.15
N ALA A 159 13.87 0.84 -26.19
CA ALA A 159 14.40 0.41 -27.49
C ALA A 159 15.15 1.55 -28.20
N ASN A 160 14.62 2.76 -28.05
CA ASN A 160 15.15 3.96 -28.70
C ASN A 160 15.94 4.85 -27.72
N GLN A 161 16.09 4.43 -26.46
CA GLN A 161 16.71 5.21 -25.37
C GLN A 161 16.21 6.67 -25.29
N SER A 162 14.89 6.86 -25.44
CA SER A 162 14.27 8.18 -25.53
C SER A 162 13.24 8.40 -24.42
N ILE A 163 13.10 9.65 -24.00
CA ILE A 163 12.13 10.10 -22.98
C ILE A 163 11.23 11.14 -23.64
N ILE A 164 9.92 10.92 -23.59
CA ILE A 164 8.91 11.88 -24.04
C ILE A 164 8.19 12.38 -22.78
N THR A 165 8.36 13.67 -22.49
CA THR A 165 7.63 14.33 -21.40
C THR A 165 6.18 14.55 -21.84
N GLN A 166 5.21 13.99 -21.13
CA GLN A 166 3.81 14.39 -21.30
C GLN A 166 3.52 15.51 -20.30
N GLU A 167 3.05 16.66 -20.80
CA GLU A 167 2.71 17.79 -19.93
C GLU A 167 1.65 17.40 -18.90
N SER A 168 1.76 17.98 -17.71
CA SER A 168 0.85 17.78 -16.59
C SER A 168 -0.61 17.93 -17.02
N ARG A 169 -1.47 17.02 -16.57
CA ARG A 169 -2.93 17.12 -16.77
C ARG A 169 -3.40 18.49 -16.26
N GLN A 170 -3.71 19.41 -17.17
CA GLN A 170 -4.37 20.67 -16.82
C GLN A 170 -5.62 20.28 -16.02
N LYS A 171 -5.70 20.72 -14.76
CA LYS A 171 -6.91 20.54 -13.95
C LYS A 171 -8.03 21.26 -14.70
N SER A 172 -8.90 20.50 -15.36
CA SER A 172 -10.17 21.01 -15.85
C SER A 172 -10.84 21.71 -14.68
N THR A 173 -11.13 22.98 -14.91
CA THR A 173 -11.86 23.87 -14.01
C THR A 173 -13.27 23.35 -13.76
#